data_AF-A0A819GJ88-F1
#
_entry.id   AF-A0A819GJ88-F1
#
_cell.length_a   1.000
_cell.length_b   1.000
_cell.length_c   1.000
_cell.angle_alpha   90.00
_cell.angle_beta   90.00
_cell.angle_gamma   90.00
#
_symmetry.space_group_name_H-M   'P 1'
#
loop_
_entity.id
_entity.type
_entity.pdbx_description
1 polymer ?
#
loop_
_entity_poly.entity_id
_entity_poly.type
_entity_poly.pdbx_seq_one_letter_code
_entity_poly.pdbx_strand_id
1 'polypeptide(L)'
;MQRNLKVKQTDFDLDVVHECPHTLGTAQGYFMFIETSFPQKPGNKGRLISVVEQPQHGRCLQFWYHMYGRNIGQLNVYMSTNTSGNDTHPLVWSRGANVGNVWRKAQISTEYKDPFYIVFEGVVGNGIEGDISMDDVERLAVSCKEPNNCDFEGDTFCGWENVKNTDKFDWEITSGPSSNAFLSGPLTDHTLGTDDGSYGYIDT
;
A
#
# COMPACT_ATOMS: atom_id res chain seq x y z
N MET A 1 -26.71 -2.48 -0.79
CA MET A 1 -26.03 -3.77 -1.05
C MET A 1 -24.86 -3.48 -1.98
N GLN A 2 -23.69 -3.14 -1.43
CA GLN A 2 -22.50 -2.74 -2.19
C GLN A 2 -21.55 -3.93 -2.30
N ARG A 3 -21.39 -4.48 -3.49
CA ARG A 3 -20.34 -5.43 -3.83
C ARG A 3 -19.45 -4.76 -4.87
N ASN A 4 -18.50 -3.95 -4.40
CA ASN A 4 -17.61 -3.16 -5.26
C ASN A 4 -16.27 -3.88 -5.54
N LEU A 5 -15.95 -4.94 -4.79
CA LEU A 5 -14.79 -5.79 -5.07
C LEU A 5 -15.17 -6.87 -6.09
N LYS A 6 -14.38 -6.99 -7.16
CA LYS A 6 -14.52 -8.05 -8.15
C LYS A 6 -13.28 -8.94 -8.11
N VAL A 7 -13.49 -10.22 -8.37
CA VAL A 7 -12.42 -11.18 -8.68
C VAL A 7 -12.40 -11.31 -10.18
N LYS A 8 -11.27 -11.01 -10.83
CA LYS A 8 -11.11 -11.16 -12.28
C LYS A 8 -10.34 -12.42 -12.59
N GLN A 9 -10.80 -13.13 -13.61
CA GLN A 9 -10.04 -14.16 -14.30
C GLN A 9 -9.51 -13.53 -15.59
N THR A 10 -8.21 -13.64 -15.85
CA THR A 10 -7.64 -13.26 -17.14
C THR A 10 -7.96 -14.36 -18.16
N ASP A 11 -8.93 -14.11 -19.03
CA ASP A 11 -9.08 -14.81 -20.32
C ASP A 11 -8.74 -13.80 -21.43
N PHE A 12 -8.37 -14.32 -22.62
CA PHE A 12 -7.92 -13.61 -23.83
C PHE A 12 -8.92 -12.55 -24.36
N ASP A 13 -9.20 -11.50 -23.59
CA ASP A 13 -10.02 -10.36 -24.00
C ASP A 13 -9.13 -9.14 -24.22
N LEU A 14 -9.21 -8.60 -25.43
CA LEU A 14 -8.24 -7.69 -26.06
C LEU A 14 -8.18 -6.28 -25.44
N ASP A 15 -8.91 -6.01 -24.38
CA ASP A 15 -8.94 -4.71 -23.69
C ASP A 15 -8.22 -4.70 -22.33
N VAL A 16 -7.61 -5.82 -21.89
CA VAL A 16 -7.00 -5.94 -20.54
C VAL A 16 -5.66 -6.69 -20.58
N VAL A 17 -4.85 -6.46 -21.61
CA VAL A 17 -3.65 -7.28 -21.88
C VAL A 17 -2.46 -6.97 -20.94
N HIS A 18 -2.55 -6.01 -20.02
CA HIS A 18 -1.36 -5.49 -19.31
C HIS A 18 -1.18 -5.90 -17.84
N GLU A 19 -2.11 -6.65 -17.24
CA GLU A 19 -1.97 -7.10 -15.84
C GLU A 19 -1.92 -8.62 -15.75
N CYS A 20 -0.72 -9.19 -15.91
CA CYS A 20 -0.50 -10.60 -15.61
C CYS A 20 -0.48 -10.82 -14.09
N PRO A 21 -1.20 -11.82 -13.55
CA PRO A 21 -1.17 -12.18 -12.13
C PRO A 21 0.24 -12.64 -11.71
N HIS A 22 0.62 -12.29 -10.48
CA HIS A 22 1.98 -12.50 -9.98
C HIS A 22 2.32 -14.00 -9.83
N THR A 23 1.41 -14.82 -9.29
CA THR A 23 1.68 -16.23 -8.94
C THR A 23 2.13 -17.09 -10.12
N LEU A 24 1.64 -16.82 -11.33
CA LEU A 24 1.91 -17.66 -12.51
C LEU A 24 2.79 -16.97 -13.55
N GLY A 25 3.05 -15.67 -13.45
CA GLY A 25 3.82 -14.91 -14.46
C GLY A 25 3.26 -15.04 -15.89
N THR A 26 2.02 -15.50 -16.01
CA THR A 26 1.29 -15.74 -17.26
C THR A 26 -0.11 -15.15 -17.10
N ALA A 27 -0.83 -14.93 -18.20
CA ALA A 27 -2.20 -14.43 -18.20
C ALA A 27 -3.24 -15.44 -17.66
N GLN A 28 -2.86 -16.34 -16.76
CA GLN A 28 -3.74 -17.30 -16.09
C GLN A 28 -3.61 -17.07 -14.59
N GLY A 29 -4.71 -16.82 -13.89
CA GLY A 29 -4.73 -16.56 -12.45
C GLY A 29 -5.93 -15.70 -12.03
N TYR A 30 -6.03 -15.43 -10.73
CA TYR A 30 -7.09 -14.60 -10.15
C TYR A 30 -6.47 -13.52 -9.28
N PHE A 31 -6.92 -12.29 -9.46
CA PHE A 31 -6.57 -11.19 -8.57
C PHE A 31 -7.84 -10.42 -8.20
N MET A 32 -7.76 -9.69 -7.09
CA MET A 32 -8.81 -8.77 -6.70
C MET A 32 -8.49 -7.39 -7.23
N PHE A 33 -9.50 -6.72 -7.79
CA PHE A 33 -9.37 -5.34 -8.24
C PHE A 33 -10.58 -4.48 -7.87
N ILE A 34 -10.38 -3.17 -7.88
CA ILE A 34 -11.44 -2.20 -7.71
C ILE A 34 -11.92 -1.77 -9.10
N GLU A 35 -13.18 -2.01 -9.40
CA GLU A 35 -13.81 -1.43 -10.58
C GLU A 35 -14.02 0.07 -10.35
N THR A 36 -13.36 0.92 -11.13
CA THR A 36 -13.49 2.39 -11.03
C THR A 36 -14.47 2.99 -12.04
N SER A 37 -14.93 2.20 -13.02
CA SER A 37 -15.87 2.66 -14.05
C SER A 37 -17.29 2.92 -13.50
N PHE A 38 -18.12 3.57 -14.33
CA PHE A 38 -19.50 3.91 -13.99
C PHE A 38 -20.27 2.68 -13.47
N PRO A 39 -21.03 2.78 -12.35
CA PRO A 39 -21.51 3.99 -11.68
C PRO A 39 -20.65 4.46 -10.49
N GLN A 40 -19.40 4.00 -10.36
CA GLN A 40 -18.57 4.35 -9.21
C GLN A 40 -18.17 5.83 -9.23
N LYS A 41 -18.06 6.42 -8.03
CA LYS A 41 -17.69 7.81 -7.81
C LYS A 41 -16.40 7.90 -7.01
N PRO A 42 -15.59 8.97 -7.18
CA PRO A 42 -14.43 9.19 -6.34
C PRO A 42 -14.79 9.11 -4.85
N GLY A 43 -13.94 8.44 -4.07
CA GLY A 43 -14.16 8.18 -2.65
C GLY A 43 -15.08 6.99 -2.33
N ASN A 44 -15.68 6.33 -3.32
CA ASN A 44 -16.37 5.06 -3.08
C ASN A 44 -15.38 4.01 -2.56
N LYS A 45 -15.84 3.19 -1.61
CA LYS A 45 -15.02 2.20 -0.92
C LYS A 45 -15.47 0.78 -1.24
N GLY A 46 -14.51 -0.12 -1.38
CA GLY A 46 -14.71 -1.57 -1.36
C GLY A 46 -13.88 -2.15 -0.23
N ARG A 47 -14.47 -2.98 0.63
CA ARG A 47 -13.76 -3.60 1.76
C ARG A 47 -13.80 -5.12 1.67
N LEU A 48 -12.66 -5.74 1.95
CA LEU A 48 -12.52 -7.17 2.20
C LEU A 48 -12.08 -7.35 3.65
N ILE A 49 -12.76 -8.23 4.37
CA ILE A 49 -12.46 -8.56 5.75
C ILE A 49 -11.98 -10.01 5.84
N SER A 50 -10.91 -10.25 6.59
CA SER A 50 -10.40 -11.59 6.88
C SER A 50 -11.35 -12.37 7.81
N VAL A 51 -10.99 -13.61 8.09
CA VAL A 51 -11.49 -14.29 9.30
C VAL A 51 -10.87 -13.65 10.54
N VAL A 52 -11.44 -13.92 11.72
CA VAL A 52 -10.87 -13.44 12.99
C VAL A 52 -9.49 -14.06 13.21
N GLU A 53 -8.51 -13.20 13.46
CA GLU A 53 -7.15 -13.51 13.86
C GLU A 53 -7.04 -13.48 15.38
N GLN A 54 -6.20 -14.38 15.93
CA GLN A 54 -5.94 -14.42 17.36
C GLN A 54 -4.67 -13.60 17.69
N PRO A 55 -4.60 -12.96 18.87
CA PRO A 55 -3.41 -12.22 19.31
C PRO A 55 -2.16 -13.10 19.29
N GLN A 56 -1.17 -12.71 18.50
CA GLN A 56 0.13 -13.40 18.42
C GLN A 56 1.25 -12.39 18.18
N HIS A 57 2.39 -12.60 18.84
CA HIS A 57 3.59 -11.80 18.64
C HIS A 57 4.41 -12.34 17.46
N GLY A 58 5.17 -11.46 16.81
CA GLY A 58 6.09 -11.87 15.75
C GLY A 58 5.38 -12.48 14.54
N ARG A 59 4.28 -11.86 14.12
CA ARG A 59 3.54 -12.23 12.91
C ARG A 59 3.62 -11.12 11.88
N CYS A 60 3.67 -11.53 10.62
CA CYS A 60 3.74 -10.61 9.50
C CYS A 60 2.66 -10.96 8.47
N LEU A 61 1.87 -9.97 8.09
CA LEU A 61 1.04 -10.05 6.89
C LEU A 61 1.89 -9.63 5.69
N GLN A 62 1.88 -10.43 4.64
CA GLN A 62 2.53 -10.16 3.36
C GLN A 62 1.47 -10.18 2.27
N PHE A 63 1.54 -9.26 1.31
CA PHE A 63 0.75 -9.33 0.08
C PHE A 63 1.46 -8.61 -1.06
N TRP A 64 1.09 -8.96 -2.28
CA TRP A 64 1.53 -8.25 -3.48
C TRP A 64 0.43 -7.31 -3.96
N TYR A 65 0.82 -6.12 -4.38
CA TYR A 65 -0.09 -5.12 -4.92
C TYR A 65 0.48 -4.48 -6.17
N HIS A 66 -0.39 -4.05 -7.06
CA HIS A 66 -0.06 -3.29 -8.26
C HIS A 66 -1.01 -2.09 -8.33
N MET A 67 -0.45 -0.91 -8.55
CA MET A 67 -1.19 0.36 -8.55
C MET A 67 -0.63 1.24 -9.67
N TYR A 68 -1.25 1.18 -10.85
CA TYR A 68 -0.78 1.90 -12.04
C TYR A 68 -1.91 2.67 -12.74
N GLY A 69 -1.67 3.95 -12.99
CA GLY A 69 -2.60 4.83 -13.68
C GLY A 69 -2.49 6.29 -13.22
N ARG A 70 -3.26 7.17 -13.86
CA ARG A 70 -3.28 8.60 -13.52
C ARG A 70 -4.16 8.93 -12.33
N ASN A 71 -5.24 8.16 -12.15
CA ASN A 71 -6.26 8.42 -11.14
C ASN A 71 -6.30 7.30 -10.11
N ILE A 72 -5.12 6.85 -9.67
CA ILE A 72 -5.02 5.86 -8.61
C ILE A 72 -5.66 6.42 -7.35
N GLY A 73 -6.57 5.63 -6.78
CA GLY A 73 -7.17 5.94 -5.50
C GLY A 73 -6.26 5.50 -4.36
N GLN A 74 -6.84 4.83 -3.36
CA GLN A 74 -6.11 4.42 -2.17
C GLN A 74 -6.29 2.93 -1.90
N LEU A 75 -5.22 2.27 -1.47
CA LEU A 75 -5.28 0.95 -0.86
C LEU A 75 -4.89 1.11 0.61
N ASN A 76 -5.84 0.81 1.50
CA ASN A 76 -5.68 0.91 2.93
C ASN A 76 -5.77 -0.48 3.57
N VAL A 77 -5.00 -0.70 4.63
CA VAL A 77 -5.13 -1.89 5.49
C VAL A 77 -5.39 -1.42 6.90
N TYR A 78 -6.40 -2.02 7.53
CA TYR A 78 -6.76 -1.76 8.91
C TYR A 78 -6.73 -3.05 9.74
N MET A 79 -6.47 -2.90 11.04
CA MET A 79 -6.74 -3.95 12.04
C MET A 79 -7.99 -3.57 12.84
N SER A 80 -8.95 -4.48 12.99
CA SER A 80 -10.24 -4.19 13.62
C SER A 80 -10.65 -5.21 14.66
N THR A 81 -11.26 -4.78 15.78
CA THR A 81 -11.88 -5.71 16.74
C THR A 81 -13.33 -6.09 16.40
N ASN A 82 -13.90 -5.52 15.34
CA ASN A 82 -15.27 -5.85 14.92
C ASN A 82 -15.42 -5.92 13.40
N THR A 83 -16.58 -6.41 12.96
CA THR A 83 -16.91 -6.48 11.53
C THR A 83 -17.79 -5.31 11.08
N SER A 84 -18.05 -4.36 11.97
CA SER A 84 -18.90 -3.22 11.66
C SER A 84 -18.09 -2.22 10.83
N GLY A 85 -18.63 -1.79 9.69
CA GLY A 85 -17.97 -0.80 8.84
C GLY A 85 -17.80 0.58 9.50
N ASN A 86 -18.33 0.77 10.71
CA ASN A 86 -18.40 2.03 11.44
C ASN A 86 -17.32 2.18 12.51
N ASP A 87 -16.51 1.15 12.79
CA ASP A 87 -15.43 1.29 13.77
C ASP A 87 -14.31 2.18 13.24
N THR A 88 -13.67 2.90 14.17
CA THR A 88 -12.38 3.54 13.94
C THR A 88 -11.29 2.48 13.94
N HIS A 89 -11.23 1.72 12.85
CA HIS A 89 -10.16 0.74 12.65
C HIS A 89 -8.82 1.48 12.59
N PRO A 90 -7.80 1.17 13.41
CA PRO A 90 -6.46 1.73 13.22
C PRO A 90 -5.98 1.42 11.80
N LEU A 91 -5.63 2.49 11.06
CA LEU A 91 -4.96 2.40 9.77
C LEU A 91 -3.52 1.95 10.02
N VAL A 92 -3.16 0.78 9.51
CA VAL A 92 -1.84 0.16 9.76
C VAL A 92 -0.95 0.18 8.53
N TRP A 93 -1.53 0.44 7.36
CA TRP A 93 -0.80 0.64 6.12
C TRP A 93 -1.68 1.37 5.10
N SER A 94 -1.08 2.25 4.32
CA SER A 94 -1.77 2.95 3.23
C SER A 94 -0.83 3.23 2.08
N ARG A 95 -1.37 3.14 0.85
CA ARG A 95 -0.73 3.64 -0.37
C ARG A 95 -1.74 4.37 -1.23
N GLY A 96 -1.34 5.53 -1.74
CA GLY A 96 -2.21 6.43 -2.49
C GLY A 96 -1.49 7.10 -3.66
N ALA A 97 -0.82 6.32 -4.49
CA ALA A 97 -0.08 6.83 -5.64
C ALA A 97 0.14 5.75 -6.71
N ASN A 98 0.50 6.19 -7.91
CA ASN A 98 1.00 5.30 -8.95
C ASN A 98 2.39 4.77 -8.54
N VAL A 99 2.53 3.45 -8.40
CA VAL A 99 3.79 2.80 -7.99
C VAL A 99 4.62 2.28 -9.16
N GLY A 100 4.22 2.65 -10.37
CA GLY A 100 4.71 2.14 -11.64
C GLY A 100 3.96 0.88 -12.08
N ASN A 101 4.16 0.49 -13.34
CA ASN A 101 3.60 -0.76 -13.88
C ASN A 101 4.42 -1.97 -13.40
N VAL A 102 4.42 -2.20 -12.09
CA VAL A 102 5.18 -3.26 -11.41
C VAL A 102 4.41 -3.76 -10.19
N TRP A 103 4.51 -5.06 -9.92
CA TRP A 103 4.04 -5.63 -8.66
C TRP A 103 5.01 -5.23 -7.53
N ARG A 104 4.47 -4.74 -6.44
CA ARG A 104 5.17 -4.37 -5.22
C ARG A 104 4.72 -5.28 -4.08
N LYS A 105 5.61 -5.49 -3.11
CA LYS A 105 5.32 -6.27 -1.92
C LYS A 105 5.14 -5.35 -0.72
N ALA A 106 4.06 -5.59 0.03
CA ALA A 106 3.84 -4.98 1.33
C ALA A 106 4.04 -6.02 2.44
N GLN A 107 4.60 -5.57 3.56
CA GLN A 107 4.68 -6.32 4.80
C GLN A 107 4.14 -5.45 5.93
N ILE A 108 3.28 -6.02 6.79
CA ILE A 108 2.63 -5.30 7.88
C ILE A 108 2.74 -6.13 9.15
N SER A 109 3.30 -5.54 10.20
CA SER A 109 3.34 -6.17 11.51
C SER A 109 1.92 -6.29 12.06
N THR A 110 1.48 -7.51 12.36
CA THR A 110 0.13 -7.78 12.87
C THR A 110 0.15 -8.06 14.36
N GLU A 111 0.65 -7.10 15.13
CA GLU A 111 0.69 -7.18 16.59
C GLU A 111 -0.52 -6.46 17.20
N TYR A 112 -1.49 -7.22 17.67
CA TYR A 112 -2.70 -6.69 18.29
C TYR A 112 -3.04 -7.44 19.58
N LYS A 113 -3.57 -6.72 20.58
CA LYS A 113 -3.81 -7.26 21.93
C LYS A 113 -5.05 -8.16 22.00
N ASP A 114 -6.06 -7.84 21.23
CA ASP A 114 -7.37 -8.52 21.21
C ASP A 114 -7.58 -9.27 19.89
N PRO A 115 -8.48 -10.27 19.83
CA PRO A 115 -8.85 -10.88 18.56
C PRO A 115 -9.31 -9.82 17.56
N PHE A 116 -8.79 -9.90 16.33
CA PHE A 116 -8.93 -8.83 15.36
C PHE A 116 -9.18 -9.36 13.94
N TYR A 117 -9.62 -8.50 13.04
CA TYR A 117 -9.77 -8.74 11.62
C TYR A 117 -8.80 -7.85 10.85
N ILE A 118 -8.27 -8.36 9.75
CA ILE A 118 -7.54 -7.57 8.76
C ILE A 118 -8.56 -7.10 7.73
N VAL A 119 -8.61 -5.79 7.50
CA VAL A 119 -9.53 -5.17 6.54
C VAL A 119 -8.73 -4.49 5.45
N PHE A 120 -8.81 -5.01 4.23
CA PHE A 120 -8.33 -4.32 3.04
C PHE A 120 -9.44 -3.40 2.54
N GLU A 121 -9.13 -2.12 2.32
CA GLU A 121 -10.04 -1.14 1.73
C GLU A 121 -9.42 -0.56 0.46
N GLY A 122 -10.14 -0.73 -0.63
CA GLY A 122 -9.90 -0.01 -1.86
C GLY A 122 -10.76 1.24 -1.94
N VAL A 123 -10.17 2.38 -2.25
CA VAL A 123 -10.86 3.67 -2.45
C VAL A 123 -10.74 4.06 -3.92
N VAL A 124 -11.86 4.39 -4.56
CA VAL A 124 -11.89 4.85 -5.96
C VAL A 124 -11.28 6.25 -6.06
N GLY A 125 -10.32 6.43 -6.97
CA GLY A 125 -9.68 7.72 -7.25
C GLY A 125 -10.53 8.68 -8.08
N ASN A 126 -9.94 9.79 -8.51
CA ASN A 126 -10.60 10.86 -9.27
C ASN A 126 -10.71 10.56 -10.78
N GLY A 127 -11.12 9.35 -11.16
CA GLY A 127 -11.27 8.94 -12.55
C GLY A 127 -11.25 7.42 -12.74
N ILE A 128 -11.31 6.98 -14.00
CA ILE A 128 -11.32 5.55 -14.36
C ILE A 128 -9.94 5.01 -14.75
N GLU A 129 -8.96 5.90 -14.96
CA GLU A 129 -7.60 5.56 -15.39
C GLU A 129 -6.70 5.23 -14.20
N GLY A 130 -7.07 4.25 -13.39
CA GLY A 130 -6.31 3.84 -12.21
C GLY A 130 -6.75 2.47 -11.73
N ASP A 131 -5.87 1.49 -11.88
CA ASP A 131 -6.12 0.12 -11.48
C ASP A 131 -5.38 -0.18 -10.17
N ILE A 132 -6.11 -0.75 -9.21
CA ILE A 132 -5.56 -1.24 -7.95
C ILE A 132 -5.86 -2.74 -7.91
N SER A 133 -4.80 -3.53 -7.92
CA SER A 133 -4.85 -4.98 -7.94
C SER A 133 -4.05 -5.55 -6.76
N MET A 134 -4.53 -6.64 -6.16
CA MET A 134 -3.85 -7.33 -5.05
C MET A 134 -3.88 -8.85 -5.25
N ASP A 135 -2.80 -9.52 -4.86
CA ASP A 135 -2.61 -10.96 -4.97
C ASP A 135 -1.71 -11.52 -3.85
N ASP A 136 -1.63 -12.85 -3.75
CA ASP A 136 -0.66 -13.58 -2.90
C ASP A 136 -0.65 -13.11 -1.43
N VAL A 137 -1.83 -12.96 -0.83
CA VAL A 137 -1.97 -12.59 0.60
C VAL A 137 -1.58 -13.77 1.50
N GLU A 138 -0.53 -13.59 2.29
CA GLU A 138 0.06 -14.63 3.14
C GLU A 138 0.28 -14.15 4.58
N ARG A 139 0.10 -15.05 5.55
CA ARG A 139 0.42 -14.83 6.96
C ARG A 139 1.69 -15.60 7.32
N LEU A 140 2.74 -14.89 7.67
CA LEU A 140 4.04 -15.47 8.00
C LEU A 140 4.18 -15.66 9.51
N ALA A 141 4.82 -16.77 9.90
CA ALA A 141 5.17 -17.10 11.28
C ALA A 141 6.47 -16.45 11.77
N VAL A 142 6.74 -15.25 11.26
CA VAL A 142 7.93 -14.46 11.58
C VAL A 142 7.54 -12.99 11.66
N SER A 143 8.29 -12.19 12.43
CA SER A 143 8.18 -10.73 12.39
C SER A 143 8.48 -10.21 10.98
N CYS A 144 7.83 -9.12 10.58
CA CYS A 144 8.13 -8.50 9.29
C CYS A 144 9.61 -8.10 9.23
N LYS A 145 10.24 -8.39 8.10
CA LYS A 145 11.57 -7.90 7.82
C LYS A 145 11.37 -6.56 7.11
N GLU A 146 11.50 -5.48 7.86
CA GLU A 146 11.73 -4.14 7.28
C GLU A 146 13.18 -4.04 6.82
N PRO A 147 13.55 -4.51 5.61
CA PRO A 147 14.59 -3.74 4.93
C PRO A 147 14.42 -3.59 3.42
N ASN A 148 13.40 -4.18 2.78
CA ASN A 148 13.36 -4.25 1.31
C ASN A 148 12.40 -3.25 0.64
N ASN A 149 11.58 -2.53 1.40
CA ASN A 149 10.67 -1.51 0.87
C ASN A 149 10.60 -0.34 1.85
N CYS A 150 11.73 0.33 2.08
CA CYS A 150 11.75 1.54 2.90
C CYS A 150 11.22 2.70 2.06
N ASP A 151 9.99 3.10 2.38
CA ASP A 151 9.33 4.27 1.83
C ASP A 151 9.59 5.54 2.65
N PHE A 152 10.35 5.42 3.74
CA PHE A 152 10.69 6.48 4.71
C PHE A 152 9.52 7.07 5.47
N GLU A 153 8.34 6.44 5.41
CA GLU A 153 7.15 6.88 6.12
C GLU A 153 7.27 6.59 7.63
N GLY A 154 6.84 7.54 8.46
CA GLY A 154 6.90 7.42 9.92
C GLY A 154 8.26 7.73 10.53
N ASP A 155 9.03 8.62 9.92
CA ASP A 155 10.34 9.13 10.40
C ASP A 155 11.35 8.01 10.72
N THR A 156 11.40 6.97 9.88
CA THR A 156 12.29 5.82 10.06
C THR A 156 13.04 5.44 8.79
N PHE A 157 14.32 5.08 8.95
CA PHE A 157 15.14 4.52 7.88
C PHE A 157 14.90 3.01 7.68
N CYS A 158 13.83 2.45 8.26
CA CYS A 158 13.44 1.05 8.10
C CYS A 158 14.59 0.07 8.35
N GLY A 159 15.37 0.32 9.42
CA GLY A 159 16.51 -0.49 9.82
C GLY A 159 17.85 -0.16 9.13
N TRP A 160 17.86 0.77 8.18
CA TRP A 160 19.08 1.35 7.63
C TRP A 160 19.62 2.41 8.60
N GLU A 161 20.94 2.62 8.63
CA GLU A 161 21.58 3.66 9.45
C GLU A 161 22.64 4.41 8.65
N ASN A 162 22.83 5.69 8.98
CA ASN A 162 23.96 6.45 8.46
C ASN A 162 25.27 5.82 8.92
N VAL A 163 26.22 5.73 8.00
CA VAL A 163 27.54 5.17 8.31
C VAL A 163 28.30 6.15 9.20
N LYS A 164 28.91 5.65 10.28
CA LYS A 164 29.54 6.52 11.28
C LYS A 164 31.00 6.79 10.94
N ASN A 165 31.39 8.07 10.97
CA ASN A 165 32.78 8.55 10.92
C ASN A 165 33.54 8.23 9.62
N THR A 166 32.85 8.01 8.50
CA THR A 166 33.49 7.71 7.21
C THR A 166 33.13 8.70 6.10
N ASP A 167 31.89 9.16 6.05
CA ASP A 167 31.42 10.20 5.15
C ASP A 167 31.18 11.52 5.89
N LYS A 168 30.91 12.57 5.12
CA LYS A 168 30.76 13.95 5.61
C LYS A 168 29.30 14.40 5.70
N PHE A 169 28.38 13.59 5.19
CA PHE A 169 26.97 13.93 5.01
C PHE A 169 26.14 12.77 5.55
N ASP A 170 25.13 13.09 6.34
CA ASP A 170 24.15 12.13 6.82
C ASP A 170 22.87 12.27 5.98
N TRP A 171 22.25 11.14 5.64
CA TRP A 171 20.87 11.15 5.16
C TRP A 171 19.96 11.57 6.31
N GLU A 172 19.01 12.44 6.01
CA GLU A 172 17.96 12.87 6.92
C GLU A 172 16.60 12.53 6.30
N ILE A 173 15.57 12.37 7.13
CA ILE A 173 14.18 12.20 6.66
C ILE A 173 13.48 13.56 6.80
N THR A 174 12.78 13.97 5.75
CA THR A 174 11.98 15.20 5.73
C THR A 174 10.69 15.00 4.95
N SER A 175 9.78 15.97 5.07
CA SER A 175 8.47 15.96 4.39
C SER A 175 8.23 17.31 3.71
N GLY A 176 7.58 17.28 2.56
CA GLY A 176 7.29 18.48 1.76
C GLY A 176 8.54 19.25 1.31
N PRO A 177 8.40 20.51 0.87
CA PRO A 177 9.54 21.36 0.55
C PRO A 177 10.30 21.70 1.83
N SER A 178 11.58 21.31 1.88
CA SER A 178 12.50 21.60 3.00
C SER A 178 12.36 23.05 3.47
N SER A 179 12.24 23.28 4.77
CA SER A 179 11.97 24.58 5.42
C SER A 179 13.03 25.68 5.18
N ASN A 180 14.14 25.35 4.52
CA ASN A 180 15.11 26.29 4.01
C ASN A 180 14.74 26.76 2.59
N ALA A 181 14.67 28.08 2.40
CA ALA A 181 14.25 28.79 1.20
C ALA A 181 15.12 28.58 -0.07
N PHE A 182 16.03 27.61 -0.06
CA PHE A 182 16.94 27.24 -1.15
C PHE A 182 16.70 25.78 -1.62
N LEU A 183 15.43 25.44 -1.86
CA LEU A 183 14.90 24.41 -2.76
C LEU A 183 15.88 23.30 -3.25
N SER A 184 15.78 22.09 -2.68
CA SER A 184 16.29 20.88 -3.36
C SER A 184 15.44 19.61 -3.17
N GLY A 185 14.47 19.61 -2.25
CA GLY A 185 13.57 18.48 -2.04
C GLY A 185 12.33 18.46 -2.96
N PRO A 186 11.74 17.29 -3.24
CA PRO A 186 10.44 17.18 -3.93
C PRO A 186 9.33 17.93 -3.17
N LEU A 187 8.37 18.49 -3.93
CA LEU A 187 7.20 19.17 -3.36
C LEU A 187 6.25 18.21 -2.64
N THR A 188 6.21 16.97 -3.10
CA THR A 188 5.33 15.91 -2.61
C THR A 188 6.13 14.61 -2.61
N ASP A 189 6.00 13.83 -1.55
CA ASP A 189 6.55 12.48 -1.50
C ASP A 189 5.88 11.57 -2.55
N HIS A 190 6.63 10.57 -3.02
CA HIS A 190 6.17 9.60 -4.01
C HIS A 190 5.18 8.57 -3.44
N THR A 191 5.37 8.14 -2.20
CA THR A 191 4.60 7.07 -1.55
C THR A 191 3.17 7.49 -1.27
N LEU A 192 2.98 8.70 -0.73
CA LEU A 192 1.67 9.27 -0.42
C LEU A 192 1.15 10.20 -1.53
N GLY A 193 2.03 10.71 -2.40
CA GLY A 193 1.66 11.69 -3.42
C GLY A 193 1.29 13.06 -2.83
N THR A 194 1.63 13.31 -1.56
CA THR A 194 1.30 14.51 -0.80
C THR A 194 2.56 15.10 -0.16
N ASP A 195 2.47 16.35 0.31
CA ASP A 195 3.52 17.02 1.08
C ASP A 195 3.62 16.51 2.53
N ASP A 196 2.61 15.80 3.02
CA ASP A 196 2.63 15.10 4.31
C ASP A 196 3.50 13.83 4.32
N GLY A 197 3.85 13.28 3.15
CA GLY A 197 4.70 12.09 3.05
C GLY A 197 6.18 12.43 3.21
N SER A 198 6.98 11.41 3.53
CA SER A 198 8.36 11.55 3.97
C SER A 198 9.35 10.90 3.02
N TYR A 199 10.52 11.51 2.86
CA TYR A 199 11.57 11.00 1.98
C TYR A 199 12.95 11.23 2.58
N GLY A 200 13.90 10.35 2.22
CA GLY A 200 15.31 10.53 2.53
C GLY A 200 15.94 11.63 1.68
N TYR A 201 16.65 12.57 2.31
CA TYR A 201 17.35 13.66 1.64
C TYR A 201 18.77 13.85 2.20
N ILE A 202 19.64 14.49 1.43
CA ILE A 202 20.94 14.99 1.86
C ILE A 202 21.00 16.46 1.45
N ASP A 203 21.34 17.34 2.40
CA ASP A 203 21.73 18.72 2.10
C ASP A 203 23.26 18.81 1.93
N THR A 204 23.71 19.66 1.00
CA THR A 204 25.13 19.80 0.63
C THR A 204 25.67 21.19 0.84
#